data_AF-A0A511UWB6-F1
#
_entry.id   AF-A0A511UWB6-F1
#
_cell.length_a   1.000
_cell.length_b   1.000
_cell.length_c   1.000
_cell.angle_alpha   90.00
_cell.angle_beta   90.00
_cell.angle_gamma   90.00
#
_symmetry.space_group_name_H-M   'P 1'
#
loop_
_entity.id
_entity.type
_entity.pdbx_description
1 polymer ?
#
loop_
_entity_poly.entity_id
_entity_poly.type
_entity_poly.pdbx_seq_one_letter_code
_entity_poly.pdbx_strand_id
1 'polypeptide(L)'
;MKLWLRKLVVAFVAVMTLGIYIPPITLTADADESKDTISEKSNINDERSTTAVSENEIEEEQWDQETFGDFPDLKEVYLEQLTENAKDQAFMKFGPRMIDRLEDEFITDILPAIEDVLEAVIAQADEDELRYYAITEEPARGFGERIFNVYDMRNQSDIVRFHVRRENRPLEGYWFNFHYHLSDDQFETHHNIGEIYWDKNIPPKWMS
;
A
#
# COMPACT_ATOMS: atom_id res chain seq x y z
N MET A 1 -11.19 -1.21 -50.48
CA MET A 1 -10.99 -0.63 -49.14
C MET A 1 -9.89 0.42 -49.23
N LYS A 2 -10.14 1.67 -48.81
CA LYS A 2 -9.19 2.78 -48.96
C LYS A 2 -7.84 2.36 -48.34
N LEU A 3 -6.75 2.43 -49.11
CA LEU A 3 -5.42 1.96 -48.72
C LEU A 3 -4.93 2.55 -47.39
N TRP A 4 -5.43 3.73 -47.04
CA TRP A 4 -5.20 4.39 -45.76
C TRP A 4 -5.74 3.63 -44.54
N LEU A 5 -6.92 3.01 -44.65
CA LEU A 5 -7.52 2.27 -43.54
C LEU A 5 -6.72 1.00 -43.21
N ARG A 6 -6.15 0.35 -44.24
CA ARG A 6 -5.27 -0.81 -44.05
C ARG A 6 -4.00 -0.45 -43.27
N LYS A 7 -3.42 0.71 -43.51
CA LYS A 7 -2.22 1.17 -42.79
C LYS A 7 -2.50 1.36 -41.30
N LEU A 8 -3.67 1.91 -40.95
CA LEU A 8 -4.06 2.13 -39.56
C LEU A 8 -4.30 0.81 -38.81
N VAL A 9 -4.96 -0.16 -39.44
CA VAL A 9 -5.17 -1.50 -38.86
C VAL A 9 -3.85 -2.22 -38.61
N VAL A 10 -2.90 -2.16 -39.56
CA VAL A 10 -1.59 -2.80 -39.40
C VAL A 10 -0.79 -2.15 -38.27
N ALA A 11 -0.81 -0.82 -38.15
CA ALA A 11 -0.15 -0.13 -37.06
C ALA A 11 -0.76 -0.48 -35.69
N PHE A 12 -2.08 -0.60 -35.61
CA PHE A 12 -2.78 -0.94 -34.37
C PHE A 12 -2.49 -2.37 -33.90
N VAL A 13 -2.51 -3.34 -34.84
CA VAL A 13 -2.14 -4.73 -34.54
C VAL A 13 -0.70 -4.81 -34.06
N ALA A 14 0.23 -4.10 -34.72
CA ALA A 14 1.64 -4.10 -34.33
C ALA A 14 1.84 -3.59 -32.90
N VAL A 15 1.17 -2.51 -32.50
CA VAL A 15 1.25 -1.98 -31.12
C VAL A 15 0.61 -2.94 -30.12
N MET A 16 -0.55 -3.53 -30.43
CA MET A 16 -1.19 -4.51 -29.53
C MET A 16 -0.36 -5.78 -29.35
N THR A 17 0.36 -6.23 -30.37
CA THR A 17 1.20 -7.45 -30.28
C THR A 17 2.62 -7.18 -29.78
N LEU A 18 3.03 -5.91 -29.66
CA LEU A 18 4.35 -5.55 -29.17
C LEU A 18 4.43 -5.88 -27.67
N GLY A 19 5.12 -6.96 -27.33
CA GLY A 19 5.31 -7.42 -25.95
C GLY A 19 4.47 -8.63 -25.52
N ILE A 20 3.51 -9.09 -26.34
CA ILE A 20 2.70 -10.29 -26.03
C ILE A 20 3.37 -11.59 -26.52
N TYR A 21 4.33 -11.50 -27.45
CA TYR A 21 5.02 -12.67 -27.99
C TYR A 21 6.45 -12.80 -27.45
N ILE A 22 6.63 -13.64 -26.42
CA ILE A 22 7.94 -14.09 -25.95
C ILE A 22 8.19 -15.46 -26.61
N PRO A 23 9.16 -15.60 -27.53
CA PRO A 23 9.47 -16.88 -28.14
C PRO A 23 10.03 -17.86 -27.09
N PRO A 24 9.63 -19.14 -27.10
CA PRO A 24 10.22 -20.13 -26.20
C PRO A 24 11.70 -20.29 -26.52
N ILE A 25 12.56 -20.00 -25.54
CA ILE A 25 14.00 -20.22 -25.63
C ILE A 25 14.21 -21.72 -25.42
N THR A 26 14.33 -22.49 -26.51
CA THR A 26 14.81 -23.88 -26.41
C THR A 26 16.32 -23.84 -26.20
N LEU A 27 16.76 -24.03 -24.96
CA LEU A 27 18.16 -24.28 -24.63
C LEU A 27 18.54 -25.69 -25.12
N THR A 28 18.92 -25.81 -26.38
CA THR A 28 19.72 -26.95 -26.85
C THR A 28 21.17 -26.66 -26.47
N ALA A 29 21.56 -27.13 -25.29
CA ALA A 29 22.97 -27.26 -24.95
C ALA A 29 23.54 -28.43 -25.75
N ASP A 30 24.15 -28.12 -26.89
CA ASP A 30 25.15 -28.98 -27.51
C ASP A 30 26.37 -28.98 -26.58
N ALA A 31 26.54 -30.08 -25.85
CA ALA A 31 27.78 -30.42 -25.18
C ALA A 31 28.21 -31.78 -25.72
N ASP A 32 29.09 -31.71 -26.71
CA ASP A 32 29.77 -32.85 -27.32
C ASP A 32 30.74 -33.49 -26.32
N GLU A 33 30.74 -34.84 -26.34
CA GLU A 33 31.80 -35.80 -25.93
C GLU A 33 32.41 -35.72 -24.51
N SER A 34 32.61 -36.80 -23.74
CA SER A 34 32.59 -38.24 -23.98
C SER A 34 32.77 -39.02 -22.65
N LYS A 35 32.45 -40.32 -22.70
CA LYS A 35 32.85 -41.46 -21.83
C LYS A 35 31.89 -41.93 -20.73
N ASP A 36 31.10 -42.94 -21.13
CA ASP A 36 31.05 -44.30 -20.58
C ASP A 36 31.01 -44.47 -19.05
N THR A 37 29.87 -44.92 -18.51
CA THR A 37 29.62 -46.35 -18.21
C THR A 37 28.39 -46.57 -17.30
N ILE A 38 27.50 -47.46 -17.77
CA ILE A 38 26.78 -48.53 -17.03
C ILE A 38 25.67 -48.06 -16.05
N SER A 39 24.39 -48.23 -16.42
CA SER A 39 23.47 -49.32 -16.00
C SER A 39 23.34 -49.44 -14.47
N GLU A 40 22.18 -49.47 -13.81
CA GLU A 40 20.99 -50.24 -14.13
C GLU A 40 19.87 -49.88 -13.13
N LYS A 41 18.62 -50.16 -13.52
CA LYS A 41 17.40 -50.06 -12.72
C LYS A 41 17.44 -50.97 -11.47
N SER A 42 16.78 -50.58 -10.39
CA SER A 42 15.56 -51.26 -9.91
C SER A 42 15.06 -50.68 -8.58
N ASN A 43 13.75 -50.41 -8.55
CA ASN A 43 12.94 -50.35 -7.34
C ASN A 43 12.81 -51.77 -6.76
N ILE A 44 12.62 -51.90 -5.44
CA ILE A 44 11.46 -52.56 -4.81
C ILE A 44 11.62 -52.52 -3.27
N ASN A 45 10.47 -52.26 -2.64
CA ASN A 45 10.16 -52.23 -1.23
C ASN A 45 10.47 -53.52 -0.45
N ASP A 46 10.62 -53.33 0.86
CA ASP A 46 9.86 -53.96 1.96
C ASP A 46 10.58 -54.80 3.03
N GLU A 47 10.05 -54.60 4.24
CA GLU A 47 10.06 -55.43 5.44
C GLU A 47 11.20 -55.31 6.49
N ARG A 48 10.83 -54.57 7.56
CA ARG A 48 10.61 -55.07 8.94
C ARG A 48 11.83 -55.31 9.85
N SER A 49 11.94 -54.49 10.89
CA SER A 49 12.19 -54.98 12.25
C SER A 49 11.66 -54.01 13.33
N THR A 50 11.04 -54.59 14.34
CA THR A 50 10.23 -54.01 15.42
C THR A 50 11.06 -53.74 16.67
N THR A 51 10.84 -52.64 17.42
CA THR A 51 11.07 -52.60 18.88
C THR A 51 10.17 -51.57 19.59
N ALA A 52 9.35 -52.13 20.49
CA ALA A 52 8.57 -51.68 21.66
C ALA A 52 8.55 -50.21 22.19
N VAL A 53 7.31 -49.72 22.34
CA VAL A 53 6.59 -49.18 23.53
C VAL A 53 7.17 -48.02 24.36
N SER A 54 6.42 -46.90 24.40
CA SER A 54 5.91 -46.28 25.63
C SER A 54 4.71 -45.38 25.31
N GLU A 55 3.52 -45.80 25.74
CA GLU A 55 2.31 -44.99 25.83
C GLU A 55 2.50 -43.91 26.91
N ASN A 56 2.29 -42.64 26.56
CA ASN A 56 1.98 -41.59 27.52
C ASN A 56 0.57 -41.10 27.18
N GLU A 57 -0.30 -41.21 28.18
CA GLU A 57 -1.68 -40.70 28.21
C GLU A 57 -1.70 -39.22 27.84
N ILE A 58 -2.51 -38.87 26.84
CA ILE A 58 -2.86 -37.49 26.55
C ILE A 58 -4.07 -37.19 27.44
N GLU A 59 -3.83 -36.42 28.51
CA GLU A 59 -4.90 -35.77 29.25
C GLU A 59 -5.61 -34.79 28.29
N GLU A 60 -6.88 -35.06 28.01
CA GLU A 60 -7.77 -34.11 27.36
C GLU A 60 -8.01 -32.95 28.33
N GLU A 61 -7.20 -31.89 28.22
CA GLU A 61 -7.56 -30.60 28.80
C GLU A 61 -8.84 -30.11 28.11
N GLN A 62 -9.96 -30.20 28.83
CA GLN A 62 -11.20 -29.54 28.47
C GLN A 62 -10.94 -28.02 28.47
N TRP A 63 -10.86 -27.44 27.28
CA TRP A 63 -10.86 -26.00 27.12
C TRP A 63 -12.24 -25.47 27.50
N ASP A 64 -12.35 -24.93 28.70
CA ASP A 64 -13.51 -24.17 29.14
C ASP A 64 -13.74 -23.01 28.15
N GLN A 65 -14.86 -23.10 27.43
CA GLN A 65 -15.35 -22.12 26.47
C GLN A 65 -15.96 -20.93 27.22
N GLU A 66 -15.19 -20.23 28.05
CA GLU A 66 -15.63 -19.02 28.77
C GLU A 66 -14.56 -17.94 28.75
N THR A 67 -14.22 -17.43 27.56
CA THR A 67 -13.78 -16.04 27.39
C THR A 67 -14.04 -15.59 25.95
N PHE A 68 -15.30 -15.30 25.61
CA PHE A 68 -15.57 -14.35 24.52
C PHE A 68 -15.21 -12.96 25.04
N GLY A 69 -13.91 -12.69 25.11
CA GLY A 69 -13.38 -11.36 25.34
C GLY A 69 -13.77 -10.47 24.17
N ASP A 70 -14.13 -9.24 24.50
CA ASP A 70 -14.43 -8.12 23.62
C ASP A 70 -13.48 -8.12 22.40
N PHE A 71 -13.93 -8.67 21.27
CA PHE A 71 -13.19 -8.53 20.03
C PHE A 71 -13.41 -7.09 19.57
N PRO A 72 -12.35 -6.29 19.38
CA PRO A 72 -12.50 -4.92 18.92
C PRO A 72 -13.27 -4.91 17.59
N ASP A 73 -14.13 -3.90 17.40
CA ASP A 73 -14.85 -3.73 16.14
C ASP A 73 -13.82 -3.70 15.00
N LEU A 74 -14.03 -4.50 13.96
CA LEU A 74 -13.12 -4.57 12.82
C LEU A 74 -12.86 -3.17 12.25
N LYS A 75 -13.88 -2.31 12.21
CA LYS A 75 -13.76 -0.93 11.72
C LYS A 75 -12.83 -0.08 12.60
N GLU A 76 -12.85 -0.27 13.91
CA GLU A 76 -11.97 0.43 14.86
C GLU A 76 -10.51 0.02 14.65
N VAL A 77 -10.25 -1.28 14.47
CA VAL A 77 -8.90 -1.79 14.16
C VAL A 77 -8.38 -1.22 12.84
N TYR A 78 -9.22 -1.14 11.81
CA TYR A 78 -8.85 -0.53 10.53
C TYR A 78 -8.60 0.97 10.65
N LEU A 79 -9.42 1.68 11.43
CA LEU A 79 -9.25 3.11 11.67
C LEU A 79 -7.90 3.37 12.35
N GLU A 80 -7.59 2.68 13.44
CA GLU A 80 -6.31 2.82 14.16
C GLU A 80 -5.12 2.58 13.22
N GLN A 81 -5.18 1.52 12.41
CA GLN A 81 -4.12 1.19 11.46
C GLN A 81 -3.95 2.27 10.37
N LEU A 82 -5.05 2.78 9.81
CA LEU A 82 -5.00 3.81 8.78
C LEU A 82 -4.52 5.15 9.36
N THR A 83 -4.93 5.49 10.58
CA THR A 83 -4.47 6.70 11.27
C THR A 83 -2.97 6.63 11.58
N GLU A 84 -2.46 5.49 12.05
CA GLU A 84 -1.02 5.31 12.29
C GLU A 84 -0.21 5.43 11.00
N ASN A 85 -0.66 4.76 9.93
CA ASN A 85 -0.04 4.87 8.61
C ASN A 85 -0.07 6.31 8.07
N ALA A 86 -1.18 7.03 8.26
CA ALA A 86 -1.31 8.43 7.85
C ALA A 86 -0.29 9.33 8.58
N LYS A 87 -0.11 9.13 9.88
CA LYS A 87 0.91 9.80 10.69
C LYS A 87 2.32 9.53 10.17
N ASP A 88 2.65 8.26 9.92
CA ASP A 88 3.95 7.87 9.39
C ASP A 88 4.24 8.50 8.02
N GLN A 89 3.25 8.53 7.12
CA GLN A 89 3.38 9.19 5.82
C GLN A 89 3.58 10.71 5.95
N ALA A 90 2.89 11.36 6.90
CA ALA A 90 3.09 12.77 7.19
C ALA A 90 4.49 13.06 7.75
N PHE A 91 4.98 12.23 8.66
CA PHE A 91 6.31 12.41 9.24
C PHE A 91 7.42 12.16 8.22
N MET A 92 7.26 11.14 7.39
CA MET A 92 8.14 10.90 6.25
C MET A 92 8.15 12.12 5.33
N LYS A 93 6.99 12.68 5.00
CA LYS A 93 6.82 13.87 4.17
C LYS A 93 7.55 15.09 4.73
N PHE A 94 7.41 15.36 6.03
CA PHE A 94 8.08 16.46 6.71
C PHE A 94 9.60 16.30 6.65
N GLY A 95 10.08 15.08 6.87
CA GLY A 95 11.50 14.78 6.87
C GLY A 95 12.24 15.41 8.07
N PRO A 96 13.54 15.08 8.21
CA PRO A 96 14.29 15.35 9.43
C PRO A 96 14.49 16.84 9.75
N ARG A 97 14.34 17.73 8.76
CA ARG A 97 14.57 19.17 8.96
C ARG A 97 13.34 19.94 9.43
N MET A 98 12.15 19.36 9.29
CA MET A 98 10.89 20.03 9.62
C MET A 98 10.13 19.31 10.73
N ILE A 99 10.31 18.00 10.91
CA ILE A 99 9.56 17.18 11.86
C ILE A 99 9.54 17.77 13.28
N ASP A 100 10.71 18.11 13.85
CA ASP A 100 10.84 18.65 15.22
C ASP A 100 10.00 19.91 15.50
N ARG A 101 9.59 20.64 14.45
CA ARG A 101 8.76 21.86 14.60
C ARG A 101 7.30 21.64 14.27
N LEU A 102 6.98 20.59 13.51
CA LEU A 102 5.62 20.35 13.01
C LEU A 102 4.92 19.25 13.78
N GLU A 103 5.66 18.34 14.42
CA GLU A 103 5.14 17.14 15.07
C GLU A 103 4.04 17.44 16.09
N ASP A 104 4.31 18.32 17.06
CA ASP A 104 3.37 18.60 18.16
C ASP A 104 2.03 19.16 17.65
N GLU A 105 2.08 20.19 16.79
CA GLU A 105 0.88 20.80 16.19
C GLU A 105 0.19 19.82 15.23
N PHE A 106 0.94 19.01 14.49
CA PHE A 106 0.36 17.99 13.62
C PHE A 106 -0.41 16.93 14.42
N ILE A 107 0.20 16.37 15.47
CA ILE A 107 -0.45 15.35 16.31
C ILE A 107 -1.67 15.92 17.02
N THR A 108 -1.60 17.17 17.48
CA THR A 108 -2.65 17.75 18.31
C THR A 108 -3.83 18.29 17.49
N ASP A 109 -3.55 18.90 16.34
CA ASP A 109 -4.56 19.66 15.59
C ASP A 109 -4.92 19.04 14.24
N ILE A 110 -3.96 18.42 13.54
CA ILE A 110 -4.16 17.95 12.15
C ILE A 110 -4.53 16.46 12.10
N LEU A 111 -3.84 15.61 12.87
CA LEU A 111 -4.05 14.17 12.85
C LEU A 111 -5.47 13.77 13.32
N PRO A 112 -6.06 14.39 14.36
CA PRO A 112 -7.44 14.07 14.74
C PRO A 112 -8.45 14.43 13.63
N ALA A 113 -8.23 15.54 12.92
CA ALA A 113 -9.08 15.92 11.80
C ALA A 113 -8.90 15.00 10.57
N ILE A 114 -7.71 14.42 10.39
CA ILE A 114 -7.50 13.35 9.41
C ILE A 114 -8.25 12.08 9.84
N GLU A 115 -8.18 11.70 11.11
CA GLU A 115 -8.87 10.55 11.68
C GLU A 115 -10.39 10.66 11.49
N ASP A 116 -10.99 11.84 11.74
CA ASP A 116 -12.41 12.10 11.47
C ASP A 116 -12.80 11.83 10.01
N VAL A 117 -11.92 12.21 9.07
CA VAL A 117 -12.14 11.97 7.63
C VAL A 117 -11.99 10.47 7.31
N LEU A 118 -11.01 9.79 7.90
CA LEU A 118 -10.82 8.35 7.74
C LEU A 118 -12.00 7.56 8.31
N GLU A 119 -12.51 7.93 9.49
CA GLU A 119 -13.71 7.35 10.09
C GLU A 119 -14.91 7.49 9.16
N ALA A 120 -15.11 8.68 8.58
CA ALA A 120 -16.19 8.92 7.62
C ALA A 120 -16.06 8.07 6.35
N VAL A 121 -14.84 7.82 5.87
CA VAL A 121 -14.57 6.92 4.72
C VAL A 121 -14.86 5.46 5.09
N ILE A 122 -14.41 5.02 6.27
CA ILE A 122 -14.59 3.65 6.76
C ILE A 122 -16.06 3.34 7.06
N ALA A 123 -16.81 4.33 7.55
CA ALA A 123 -18.24 4.21 7.82
C ALA A 123 -19.06 3.93 6.56
N GLN A 124 -18.62 4.45 5.40
CA GLN A 124 -19.30 4.29 4.10
C GLN A 124 -18.99 2.95 3.41
N ALA A 125 -17.89 2.29 3.79
CA ALA A 125 -17.47 1.03 3.21
C ALA A 125 -18.06 -0.18 3.95
N ASP A 126 -18.39 -1.21 3.19
CA ASP A 126 -18.72 -2.53 3.75
C ASP A 126 -17.46 -3.22 4.28
N GLU A 127 -17.60 -4.12 5.26
CA GLU A 127 -16.47 -4.84 5.87
C GLU A 127 -15.63 -5.62 4.84
N ASP A 128 -16.26 -6.13 3.78
CA ASP A 128 -15.57 -6.82 2.69
C ASP A 128 -14.69 -5.89 1.85
N GLU A 129 -15.05 -4.61 1.75
CA GLU A 129 -14.31 -3.61 0.97
C GLU A 129 -13.14 -3.06 1.75
N LEU A 130 -13.33 -2.83 3.06
CA LEU A 130 -12.31 -2.28 3.96
C LEU A 130 -11.00 -3.07 3.96
N ARG A 131 -11.08 -4.39 3.78
CA ARG A 131 -9.91 -5.28 3.67
C ARG A 131 -8.97 -4.93 2.52
N TYR A 132 -9.45 -4.20 1.52
CA TYR A 132 -8.69 -3.81 0.34
C TYR A 132 -8.28 -2.34 0.35
N TYR A 133 -8.63 -1.58 1.40
CA TYR A 133 -8.23 -0.20 1.53
C TYR A 133 -6.80 -0.13 2.08
N ALA A 134 -5.96 0.69 1.46
CA ALA A 134 -4.57 0.88 1.84
C ALA A 134 -4.15 2.35 1.74
N ILE A 135 -3.11 2.74 2.47
CA ILE A 135 -2.47 4.04 2.34
C ILE A 135 -1.31 3.95 1.36
N THR A 136 -1.18 4.95 0.48
CA THR A 136 -0.02 5.04 -0.42
C THR A 136 1.24 5.49 0.33
N GLU A 137 2.32 4.71 0.23
CA GLU A 137 3.53 4.85 1.07
C GLU A 137 4.65 5.72 0.49
N GLU A 138 4.37 6.51 -0.54
CA GLU A 138 5.41 7.31 -1.24
C GLU A 138 5.04 8.79 -1.29
N PRO A 139 5.21 9.59 -0.23
CA PRO A 139 4.84 11.00 -0.26
C PRO A 139 5.61 11.77 -1.33
N ALA A 140 4.99 12.79 -1.91
CA ALA A 140 5.65 13.55 -2.98
C ALA A 140 6.86 14.35 -2.43
N ARG A 141 8.04 14.22 -3.06
CA ARG A 141 9.25 14.90 -2.62
C ARG A 141 9.30 16.37 -3.04
N GLY A 142 10.23 17.13 -2.46
CA GLY A 142 10.57 18.46 -2.96
C GLY A 142 9.49 19.49 -2.65
N PHE A 143 8.66 19.78 -3.65
CA PHE A 143 7.58 20.75 -3.57
C PHE A 143 6.19 20.17 -3.84
N GLY A 144 6.10 18.85 -4.11
CA GLY A 144 4.82 18.21 -4.39
C GLY A 144 3.88 18.23 -3.17
N GLU A 145 2.57 18.23 -3.40
CA GLU A 145 1.57 18.42 -2.35
C GLU A 145 1.16 17.11 -1.67
N ARG A 146 1.12 16.00 -2.41
CA ARG A 146 0.64 14.70 -1.90
C ARG A 146 1.40 14.24 -0.67
N ILE A 147 0.68 13.95 0.41
CA ILE A 147 1.17 13.21 1.57
C ILE A 147 0.90 11.74 1.32
N PHE A 148 -0.37 11.37 1.26
CA PHE A 148 -0.83 10.02 0.98
C PHE A 148 -2.24 10.03 0.39
N ASN A 149 -2.68 8.87 -0.07
CA ASN A 149 -4.04 8.61 -0.52
C ASN A 149 -4.54 7.35 0.19
N VAL A 150 -5.84 7.29 0.48
CA VAL A 150 -6.51 6.00 0.73
C VAL A 150 -6.92 5.44 -0.63
N TYR A 151 -6.50 4.22 -0.90
CA TYR A 151 -6.59 3.56 -2.19
C TYR A 151 -7.31 2.22 -2.06
N ASP A 152 -8.28 1.97 -2.95
CA ASP A 152 -8.93 0.67 -3.09
C ASP A 152 -8.09 -0.22 -4.02
N MET A 153 -7.45 -1.24 -3.44
CA MET A 153 -6.60 -2.18 -4.17
C MET A 153 -7.37 -3.07 -5.15
N ARG A 154 -8.67 -3.30 -4.92
CA ARG A 154 -9.54 -4.11 -5.78
C ARG A 154 -9.94 -3.33 -7.03
N ASN A 155 -10.37 -2.09 -6.86
CA ASN A 155 -10.82 -1.22 -7.96
C ASN A 155 -9.69 -0.43 -8.61
N GLN A 156 -8.51 -0.46 -8.01
CA GLN A 156 -7.33 0.28 -8.42
C GLN A 156 -7.54 1.80 -8.49
N SER A 157 -8.30 2.33 -7.55
CA SER A 157 -8.72 3.73 -7.52
C SER A 157 -8.47 4.40 -6.18
N ASP A 158 -8.08 5.67 -6.20
CA ASP A 158 -8.07 6.50 -4.99
C ASP A 158 -9.50 6.74 -4.50
N ILE A 159 -9.70 6.73 -3.18
CA ILE A 159 -10.98 7.04 -2.52
C ILE A 159 -10.94 8.48 -1.98
N VAL A 160 -9.85 8.80 -1.28
CA VAL A 160 -9.56 10.13 -0.74
C VAL A 160 -8.06 10.42 -0.84
N ARG A 161 -7.69 11.66 -1.13
CA ARG A 161 -6.30 12.11 -1.26
C ARG A 161 -5.99 13.18 -0.22
N PHE A 162 -4.93 13.00 0.56
CA PHE A 162 -4.50 13.92 1.61
C PHE A 162 -3.23 14.66 1.20
N HIS A 163 -3.31 15.98 1.13
CA HIS A 163 -2.30 16.85 0.57
C HIS A 163 -1.92 17.96 1.57
N VAL A 164 -0.71 18.50 1.39
CA VAL A 164 -0.22 19.68 2.10
C VAL A 164 0.33 20.72 1.13
N ARG A 165 -0.15 21.95 1.26
CA ARG A 165 0.31 23.12 0.52
C ARG A 165 1.26 23.95 1.35
N ARG A 166 2.12 24.69 0.67
CA ARG A 166 2.94 25.75 1.24
C ARG A 166 2.40 27.07 0.77
N GLU A 167 1.90 27.85 1.71
CA GLU A 167 1.38 29.17 1.43
C GLU A 167 2.37 30.22 1.90
N ASN A 168 2.49 31.32 1.15
CA ASN A 168 3.22 32.50 1.59
C ASN A 168 2.20 33.64 1.72
N ARG A 169 1.81 33.94 2.95
CA ARG A 169 0.81 34.95 3.27
C ARG A 169 1.52 36.29 3.48
N PRO A 170 1.06 37.37 2.82
CA PRO A 170 1.65 38.69 3.00
C PRO A 170 1.72 39.09 4.48
N LEU A 171 2.88 39.57 4.92
CA LEU A 171 3.18 40.03 6.30
C LEU A 171 3.21 38.94 7.38
N GLU A 172 2.55 37.80 7.16
CA GLU A 172 2.47 36.69 8.11
C GLU A 172 3.64 35.71 7.93
N GLY A 173 4.01 35.37 6.69
CA GLY A 173 5.06 34.41 6.38
C GLY A 173 4.51 33.11 5.78
N TYR A 174 5.20 32.01 6.04
CA TYR A 174 4.91 30.70 5.46
C TYR A 174 4.02 29.85 6.36
N TRP A 175 3.06 29.18 5.73
CA TRP A 175 2.10 28.28 6.36
C TRP A 175 2.03 26.96 5.60
N PHE A 176 1.73 25.88 6.32
CA PHE A 176 1.38 24.59 5.76
C PHE A 176 -0.13 24.41 5.85
N ASN A 177 -0.83 24.34 4.71
CA ASN A 177 -2.27 24.11 4.64
C ASN A 177 -2.54 22.64 4.29
N PHE A 178 -3.17 21.92 5.20
CA PHE A 178 -3.56 20.53 5.05
C PHE A 178 -4.98 20.46 4.52
N HIS A 179 -5.18 19.65 3.49
CA HIS A 179 -6.49 19.49 2.87
C HIS A 179 -6.63 18.10 2.26
N TYR A 180 -7.87 17.69 2.00
CA TYR A 180 -8.17 16.45 1.31
C TYR A 180 -9.08 16.67 0.10
N HIS A 181 -9.12 15.66 -0.75
CA HIS A 181 -9.94 15.59 -1.96
C HIS A 181 -10.66 14.26 -1.97
N LEU A 182 -11.95 14.25 -2.31
CA LEU A 182 -12.77 13.04 -2.35
C LEU A 182 -12.95 12.55 -3.80
N SER A 183 -13.20 11.26 -3.94
CA SER A 183 -13.48 10.67 -5.25
C SER A 183 -14.88 11.02 -5.79
N ASP A 184 -15.83 11.38 -4.92
CA ASP A 184 -17.22 11.69 -5.25
C ASP A 184 -17.36 12.94 -6.13
N ASP A 185 -16.47 13.91 -5.95
CA ASP A 185 -16.37 15.14 -6.72
C ASP A 185 -15.22 15.13 -7.74
N GLN A 186 -14.67 13.95 -8.02
CA GLN A 186 -13.54 13.76 -8.93
C GLN A 186 -12.25 14.45 -8.48
N PHE A 187 -12.08 14.68 -7.18
CA PHE A 187 -10.94 15.32 -6.55
C PHE A 187 -10.77 16.80 -6.93
N GLU A 188 -11.88 17.51 -7.12
CA GLU A 188 -11.86 18.92 -7.50
C GLU A 188 -11.85 19.86 -6.28
N THR A 189 -12.61 19.52 -5.24
CA THR A 189 -12.75 20.35 -4.05
C THR A 189 -11.61 20.12 -3.08
N HIS A 190 -11.11 21.24 -2.56
CA HIS A 190 -10.10 21.25 -1.51
C HIS A 190 -10.80 21.38 -0.17
N HIS A 191 -11.05 20.26 0.51
CA HIS A 191 -11.63 20.26 1.84
C HIS A 191 -10.54 20.56 2.86
N ASN A 192 -10.67 21.70 3.55
CA ASN A 192 -9.68 22.15 4.51
C ASN A 192 -9.66 21.26 5.76
N ILE A 193 -8.47 20.83 6.18
CA ILE A 193 -8.24 20.09 7.43
C ILE A 193 -7.78 21.07 8.51
N GLY A 194 -6.74 21.85 8.19
CA GLY A 194 -6.11 22.74 9.16
C GLY A 194 -4.80 23.31 8.64
N GLU A 195 -4.17 24.16 9.45
CA GLU A 195 -2.99 24.91 9.05
C GLU A 195 -1.98 24.99 10.18
N ILE A 196 -0.69 24.86 9.84
CA ILE A 196 0.42 25.03 10.78
C ILE A 196 1.30 26.18 10.30
N TYR A 197 1.63 27.10 11.20
CA TYR A 197 2.55 28.20 10.90
C TYR A 197 3.99 27.69 10.87
N TRP A 198 4.77 28.09 9.86
CA TRP A 198 6.18 27.75 9.79
C TRP A 198 7.07 28.86 10.36
N ASP A 199 7.23 29.94 9.59
CA ASP A 199 8.11 31.07 9.89
C ASP A 199 7.95 32.13 8.78
N LYS A 200 8.53 33.31 8.95
CA LYS A 200 8.77 34.29 7.88
C LYS A 200 9.82 33.82 6.87
N ASN A 201 10.66 32.87 7.27
CA ASN A 201 11.67 32.26 6.39
C ASN A 201 11.06 31.16 5.52
N ILE A 202 11.64 30.97 4.33
CA ILE A 202 11.20 29.92 3.40
C ILE A 202 11.42 28.54 4.04
N PRO A 203 10.40 27.66 4.12
CA PRO A 203 10.58 26.31 4.63
C PRO A 203 11.50 25.47 3.73
N PRO A 204 12.19 24.47 4.31
CA PRO A 204 12.88 23.43 3.54
C PRO A 204 11.96 22.74 2.53
N LYS A 205 12.58 21.93 1.67
CA LYS A 205 11.85 21.04 0.77
C LYS A 205 11.33 19.83 1.56
N TRP A 206 10.24 19.23 1.11
CA TRP A 206 9.76 17.96 1.64
C TRP A 206 10.82 16.88 1.52
N MET A 207 10.97 16.08 2.57
CA MET A 207 11.92 14.97 2.66
C MET A 207 13.38 15.39 2.42
N SER A 208 13.79 16.55 2.96
CA SER A 208 15.16 17.09 2.90
C SER A 208 15.81 17.23 4.27
#